data_AF-A0A855ELX3-F1
#
_entry.id   AF-A0A855ELX3-F1
#
_cell.length_a   1.000
_cell.length_b   1.000
_cell.length_c   1.000
_cell.angle_alpha   90.00
_cell.angle_beta   90.00
_cell.angle_gamma   90.00
#
_symmetry.space_group_name_H-M   'P 1'
#
loop_
_entity.id
_entity.type
_entity.pdbx_description
1 polymer ?
#
loop_
_entity_poly.entity_id
_entity_poly.type
_entity_poly.pdbx_seq_one_letter_code
_entity_poly.pdbx_strand_id
1 'polypeptide(L)' 'MGGVAQSDLRVTITDSKGRELLSFKLGAEERYIISNNDNSINHRKLSRDDRYWSKETIMEVVREMTSKN' A
#
# COMPACT_ATOMS: atom_id res chain seq x y z
N MET A 1 -5.42 19.53 26.49
CA MET A 1 -4.46 18.98 25.51
C MET A 1 -4.06 17.60 25.97
N GLY A 2 -4.46 16.57 25.25
CA GLY A 2 -4.15 15.18 25.56
C GLY A 2 -4.26 14.37 24.28
N GLY A 3 -3.39 14.67 23.31
CA GLY A 3 -3.25 13.83 22.14
C GLY A 3 -2.67 12.52 22.60
N VAL A 4 -3.47 11.45 22.54
CA VAL A 4 -2.97 10.10 22.74
C VAL A 4 -1.86 9.92 21.72
N ALA A 5 -0.61 9.80 22.18
CA ALA A 5 0.50 9.48 21.31
C ALA A 5 0.20 8.10 20.73
N GLN A 6 -0.33 8.07 19.52
CA GLN A 6 -0.72 6.85 18.86
C GLN A 6 0.57 6.12 18.50
N SER A 7 0.98 5.22 19.39
CA SER A 7 2.22 4.46 19.27
C SER A 7 2.20 3.67 17.97
N ASP A 8 3.29 3.74 17.21
CA ASP A 8 3.47 2.94 16.00
C ASP A 8 3.13 1.47 16.28
N LEU A 9 2.15 0.93 15.55
CA LEU A 9 1.78 -0.47 15.65
C LEU A 9 2.80 -1.29 14.87
N ARG A 10 3.33 -2.35 15.48
CA ARG A 10 4.14 -3.34 14.75
C ARG A 10 3.20 -4.27 13.98
N VAL A 11 3.36 -4.32 12.67
CA VAL A 11 2.64 -5.23 11.78
C VAL A 11 3.61 -6.31 11.32
N THR A 12 3.18 -7.57 11.42
CA THR A 12 3.94 -8.75 10.96
C THR A 12 3.04 -9.60 10.07
N ILE A 13 3.54 -9.95 8.89
CA ILE A 13 2.90 -10.84 7.93
C ILE A 13 3.61 -12.18 7.97
N THR A 14 2.86 -13.27 8.10
CA THR A 14 3.39 -14.64 8.17
C THR A 14 2.87 -15.52 7.02
N ASP A 15 3.58 -16.60 6.73
CA ASP A 15 3.03 -17.69 5.92
C ASP A 15 2.02 -18.54 6.70
N SER A 16 1.44 -19.55 6.04
CA SER A 16 0.47 -20.47 6.66
C SER A 16 1.05 -21.37 7.75
N LYS A 17 2.38 -21.41 7.89
CA LYS A 17 3.10 -22.13 8.95
C LYS A 17 3.54 -21.20 10.09
N GLY A 18 3.16 -19.92 10.04
CA GLY A 18 3.54 -18.91 11.04
C GLY A 18 4.96 -18.37 10.88
N ARG A 19 5.66 -18.67 9.78
CA ARG A 19 6.98 -18.08 9.52
C ARG A 19 6.82 -16.64 9.09
N GLU A 20 7.56 -15.74 9.71
CA GLU A 20 7.56 -14.31 9.37
C GLU A 20 8.08 -14.09 7.94
N LEU A 21 7.31 -13.36 7.14
CA LEU A 21 7.65 -12.96 5.78
C LEU A 21 8.02 -11.48 5.69
N LEU A 22 7.38 -10.63 6.50
CA LEU A 22 7.63 -9.19 6.54
C LEU A 22 7.19 -8.58 7.88
N SER A 23 7.99 -7.67 8.44
CA SER A 23 7.60 -6.82 9.56
C SER A 23 7.88 -5.35 9.29
N PHE A 24 6.95 -4.47 9.67
CA PHE A 24 7.13 -3.01 9.60
C PHE A 24 6.31 -2.30 10.68
N LYS A 25 6.55 -0.99 10.84
CA LYS A 25 5.78 -0.12 11.74
C LYS A 25 4.68 0.59 10.96
N LEU A 26 3.51 0.73 11.57
CA LEU A 26 2.35 1.41 11.00
C LEU A 26 1.85 2.49 11.96
N GLY A 27 1.98 3.75 11.54
CA GLY A 27 1.35 4.90 12.19
C GLY A 27 -0.14 5.01 11.88
N ALA A 28 -0.85 5.76 12.72
CA ALA A 28 -2.30 6.01 12.70
C ALA A 28 -2.93 6.32 11.33
N GLU A 29 -2.23 7.12 10.54
CA GLU A 29 -2.71 7.69 9.27
C GLU A 29 -1.83 7.24 8.10
N GLU A 30 -0.92 6.31 8.35
CA GLU A 30 -0.05 5.78 7.31
C GLU A 30 -0.79 4.74 6.50
N ARG A 31 -0.61 4.79 5.19
CA ARG A 31 -1.15 3.80 4.26
C ARG A 31 0.01 3.11 3.58
N TYR A 32 -0.14 1.82 3.33
CA TYR A 32 0.86 1.00 2.67
C TYR A 32 0.19 0.19 1.55
N ILE A 33 0.88 0.06 0.43
CA ILE A 33 0.58 -1.00 -0.55
C ILE A 33 1.46 -2.19 -0.22
N ILE A 34 0.82 -3.36 -0.15
CA ILE A 34 1.50 -4.65 -0.02
C ILE A 34 1.32 -5.36 -1.36
N SER A 35 2.42 -5.80 -1.95
CA SER A 35 2.41 -6.60 -3.17
C SER A 35 3.15 -7.91 -2.95
N ASN A 36 2.70 -8.95 -3.65
CA ASN A 36 3.34 -10.24 -3.68
C ASN A 36 3.71 -10.55 -5.13
N ASN A 37 5.00 -10.49 -5.44
CA ASN A 37 5.54 -10.85 -6.76
C ASN A 37 6.60 -11.92 -6.55
N ASP A 38 6.46 -13.05 -7.26
CA ASP A 38 7.46 -14.12 -7.37
C ASP A 38 8.21 -14.44 -6.06
N ASN A 39 7.45 -14.87 -5.04
CA ASN A 39 7.93 -15.25 -3.71
C ASN A 39 8.47 -14.11 -2.83
N SER A 40 8.33 -12.85 -3.24
CA SER A 40 8.70 -11.70 -2.43
C SER A 40 7.47 -10.87 -2.05
N ILE A 41 7.29 -10.69 -0.73
CA ILE A 41 6.33 -9.72 -0.20
C ILE A 41 7.05 -8.37 -0.08
N ASN A 42 6.58 -7.40 -0.84
CA ASN A 42 7.07 -6.03 -0.80
C ASN A 42 6.03 -5.13 -0.15
N HIS A 43 6.50 -4.05 0.47
CA HIS A 43 5.63 -3.00 0.98
C HIS A 43 6.16 -1.64 0.58
N ARG A 44 5.25 -0.71 0.30
CA ARG A 44 5.58 0.69 0.02
C ARG A 44 4.66 1.58 0.81
N LYS A 45 5.22 2.51 1.59
CA LYS A 45 4.46 3.57 2.25
C LYS A 45 3.90 4.51 1.19
N LEU A 46 2.65 4.91 1.36
CA LEU A 46 1.99 5.85 0.48
C LEU A 46 2.07 7.24 1.08
N SER A 47 2.45 8.22 0.27
CA SER A 47 2.35 9.60 0.67
C SER A 47 0.87 9.98 0.83
N ARG A 48 0.59 10.96 1.69
CA ARG A 48 -0.77 11.54 1.79
C ARG A 48 -1.25 12.08 0.44
N ASP A 49 -0.31 12.62 -0.33
CA ASP A 49 -0.54 13.23 -1.64
C ASP A 49 -0.47 12.24 -2.81
N ASP A 50 -0.16 10.96 -2.56
CA ASP A 50 -0.22 9.94 -3.59
C ASP A 50 -1.69 9.74 -4.00
N ARG A 51 -2.04 10.26 -5.18
CA ARG A 51 -3.35 10.06 -5.80
C ARG A 51 -3.34 8.73 -6.55
N TYR A 52 -4.27 7.87 -6.18
CA TYR A 52 -4.51 6.62 -6.90
C TYR A 52 -5.60 6.82 -7.92
N TRP A 53 -5.30 6.46 -9.16
CA TRP A 53 -6.35 6.27 -10.16
C TRP A 53 -6.98 4.90 -9.95
N SER A 54 -8.30 4.89 -9.96
CA SER A 54 -9.05 3.64 -10.07
C SER A 54 -8.68 2.93 -11.37
N LYS A 55 -8.90 1.61 -11.43
CA LYS A 55 -8.70 0.86 -12.67
C LYS A 55 -9.52 1.46 -13.81
N GLU A 56 -10.74 1.90 -13.51
CA GLU A 56 -11.67 2.55 -14.42
C GLU A 56 -11.07 3.83 -14.99
N THR A 57 -10.53 4.70 -14.13
CA THR A 57 -9.87 5.95 -14.54
C THR A 57 -8.65 5.70 -15.42
N ILE A 58 -7.82 4.70 -15.08
CA ILE A 58 -6.66 4.33 -15.90
C ILE A 58 -7.12 3.88 -17.29
N MET A 59 -8.15 3.03 -17.35
CA MET A 59 -8.66 2.50 -18.61
C MET A 59 -9.29 3.60 -19.48
N GLU A 60 -9.95 4.59 -18.89
CA GLU A 60 -10.48 5.74 -19.62
C GLU A 60 -9.37 6.57 -20.26
N VAL A 61 -8.33 6.92 -19.50
CA VAL A 61 -7.16 7.65 -20.02
C VAL A 61 -6.47 6.88 -21.14
N VAL A 62 -6.26 5.56 -20.98
CA VAL A 62 -5.66 4.72 -22.02
C VAL A 62 -6.48 4.74 -23.30
N ARG A 63 -7.82 4.59 -23.21
CA ARG A 63 -8.73 4.64 -24.36
C ARG A 63 -8.68 6.00 -25.05
N GLU A 64 -8.68 7.09 -24.29
CA GLU A 64 -8.60 8.44 -24.86
C GLU A 64 -7.27 8.64 -25.61
N MET A 65 -6.16 8.22 -25.03
CA MET A 65 -4.82 8.33 -25.64
C MET A 65 -4.66 7.45 -26.88
N THR A 66 -5.33 6.28 -26.94
CA THR A 66 -5.33 5.43 -28.15
C THR A 66 -6.28 5.93 -29.23
N SER A 67 -7.38 6.60 -28.87
CA SER A 67 -8.32 7.16 -29.85
C SER A 67 -7.80 8.40 -30.61
N LYS A 68 -6.75 9.04 -30.08
CA LYS A 68 -6.10 10.24 -30.66
C LYS A 68 -4.89 9.92 -31.56
N ASN A 69 -4.59 8.63 -31.77
CA ASN A 69 -3.58 8.12 -32.72
C ASN A 69 -4.29 7.45 -33.90
#